data_AF-A0A959C4P7-F1
#
_entry.id   AF-A0A959C4P7-F1
#
_cell.length_a   1.000
_cell.length_b   1.000
_cell.length_c   1.000
_cell.angle_alpha   90.00
_cell.angle_beta   90.00
_cell.angle_gamma   90.00
#
_symmetry.space_group_name_H-M   'P 1'
#
loop_
_entity.id
_entity.type
_entity.pdbx_description
1 polymer ?
#
loop_
_entity_poly.entity_id
_entity_poly.type
_entity_poly.pdbx_seq_one_letter_code
_entity_poly.pdbx_strand_id
1 'polypeptide(L)'
;MQLSSDYLNLIVEVAVTVYAFLLGLPALVSQILLPDDLRRMSRKNYTPNIMRALLPMTFLLLLIVLLSFLANVLAESPSVLRASAIAATLLFAGMLVFTLQYTWRHLALSQGYRARIVGVIQDKAIAKFRKDGKLDPAYLEDLEYLGVSSKAGAETRTVIEALENLLNEVAEGEESQYGSGQLLPIIDSLCNTVANSVEPGSRRNMVDVLTLYKSILMSLNFRTTEDNKLIYGNETRKIKDSTTRIALAALKRDYIDMMPLVLNVLTLIPRSSDKLFDIGLLALARGQFQIATNVLAEIMDRDNKDYLKMNNYLGLAAHLYFAGGAARKYVKHSLKNNRIGPSPAEMEDAREYHYILSNFATVDMLEGMKQELG
;
A
#
# COMPACT_ATOMS: atom_id res chain seq x y z
N MET A 1 60.81 -15.40 17.38
CA MET A 1 59.64 -14.86 18.08
C MET A 1 59.01 -16.02 18.84
N GLN A 2 59.25 -16.12 20.15
CA GLN A 2 58.57 -17.12 20.98
C GLN A 2 57.11 -16.68 21.09
N LEU A 3 56.20 -17.42 20.45
CA LEU A 3 54.77 -17.29 20.71
C LEU A 3 54.56 -17.79 22.14
N SER A 4 54.31 -16.87 23.07
CA SER A 4 54.00 -17.21 24.47
C SER A 4 52.50 -17.49 24.61
N SER A 5 52.12 -18.16 25.71
CA SER A 5 50.72 -18.34 26.13
C SER A 5 49.94 -17.01 26.13
N ASP A 6 50.61 -15.89 26.38
CA ASP A 6 50.02 -14.55 26.36
C ASP A 6 49.43 -14.17 24.99
N TYR A 7 50.04 -14.62 23.90
CA TYR A 7 49.53 -14.35 22.54
C TYR A 7 48.18 -15.04 22.29
N LEU A 8 48.03 -16.29 22.75
CA LEU A 8 46.76 -17.02 22.65
C LEU A 8 45.67 -16.37 23.50
N ASN A 9 46.02 -15.94 24.71
CA ASN A 9 45.10 -15.24 25.60
C ASN A 9 44.64 -13.90 24.98
N LEU A 10 45.54 -13.15 24.35
CA LEU A 10 45.22 -11.92 23.63
C LEU A 10 44.25 -12.19 22.46
N ILE A 11 44.46 -13.25 21.67
CA ILE A 11 43.53 -13.63 20.59
C ILE A 11 42.14 -13.89 21.16
N VAL A 12 42.04 -14.63 22.26
CA VAL A 12 40.75 -14.92 22.91
C VAL A 12 40.08 -13.65 23.38
N GLU A 13 40.80 -12.75 24.04
CA GLU A 13 40.27 -11.48 24.54
C GLU A 13 39.72 -10.60 23.41
N VAL A 14 40.49 -10.44 22.33
CA VAL A 14 40.06 -9.68 21.15
C VAL A 14 38.87 -10.37 20.47
N ALA A 15 38.88 -11.70 20.37
CA ALA A 15 37.79 -12.45 19.76
C ALA A 15 36.46 -12.30 20.54
N VAL A 16 36.51 -12.39 21.87
CA VAL A 16 35.37 -12.15 22.75
C VAL A 16 34.87 -10.71 22.60
N THR A 17 35.78 -9.74 22.55
CA THR A 17 35.42 -8.31 22.39
C THR A 17 34.71 -8.05 21.06
N VAL A 18 35.25 -8.58 19.95
CA VAL A 18 34.65 -8.48 18.61
C VAL A 18 33.27 -9.14 18.58
N TYR A 19 33.13 -10.31 19.20
CA TYR A 19 31.86 -11.02 19.29
C TYR A 19 30.81 -10.24 20.11
N ALA A 20 31.19 -9.69 21.26
CA ALA A 20 30.32 -8.86 22.08
C ALA A 20 29.85 -7.61 21.33
N PHE A 21 30.76 -6.96 20.59
CA PHE A 21 30.42 -5.83 19.73
C PHE A 21 29.42 -6.21 18.64
N LEU A 22 29.56 -7.39 18.02
CA LEU A 22 28.63 -7.89 17.00
C LEU A 22 27.26 -8.26 17.52
N LEU A 23 27.14 -8.67 18.78
CA LEU A 23 25.84 -8.84 19.42
C LEU A 23 25.18 -7.47 19.67
N GLY A 24 25.98 -6.47 20.04
CA GLY A 24 25.51 -5.11 20.31
C GLY A 24 25.10 -4.32 19.05
N LEU A 25 25.83 -4.46 17.95
CA LEU A 25 25.67 -3.60 16.77
C LEU A 25 24.31 -3.76 16.06
N PRO A 26 23.75 -4.95 15.81
CA PRO A 26 22.41 -5.11 15.27
C PRO A 26 21.33 -4.54 16.19
N ALA A 27 21.50 -4.68 17.51
CA ALA A 27 20.58 -4.11 18.49
C ALA A 27 20.64 -2.57 18.46
N LEU A 28 21.85 -2.00 18.42
CA LEU A 28 22.06 -0.55 18.32
C LEU A 28 21.54 0.03 16.99
N VAL A 29 21.82 -0.62 15.85
CA VAL A 29 21.28 -0.22 14.55
C VAL A 29 19.75 -0.28 14.56
N SER A 30 19.17 -1.34 15.13
CA SER A 30 17.72 -1.47 15.25
C SER A 30 17.06 -0.45 16.20
N GLN A 31 17.77 -0.05 17.25
CA GLN A 31 17.27 0.90 18.24
C GLN A 31 17.48 2.36 17.83
N ILE A 32 18.59 2.69 17.17
CA ILE A 32 18.98 4.07 16.88
C ILE A 32 18.55 4.49 15.47
N LEU A 33 18.67 3.60 14.48
CA LEU A 33 18.51 3.98 13.06
C LEU A 33 17.16 3.60 12.48
N LEU A 34 16.42 2.66 13.08
CA LEU A 34 15.10 2.28 12.60
C LEU A 34 14.01 3.16 13.22
N PRO A 35 13.14 3.77 12.40
CA PRO A 35 11.91 4.37 12.88
C PRO A 35 11.03 3.32 13.58
N ASP A 36 10.16 3.79 14.48
CA ASP A 36 9.44 2.92 15.42
C ASP A 36 8.52 1.89 14.72
N ASP A 37 7.98 2.24 13.55
CA ASP A 37 7.17 1.35 12.71
C ASP A 37 7.97 0.13 12.21
N LEU A 38 9.17 0.38 11.67
CA LEU A 38 10.10 -0.66 11.22
C LEU A 38 10.67 -1.46 12.39
N ARG A 39 10.88 -0.85 13.56
CA ARG A 39 11.38 -1.54 14.75
C ARG A 39 10.40 -2.61 15.23
N ARG A 40 9.09 -2.30 15.26
CA ARG A 40 8.04 -3.25 15.63
C ARG A 40 8.00 -4.44 14.65
N MET A 41 8.03 -4.16 13.35
CA MET A 41 7.99 -5.20 12.31
C MET A 41 9.26 -6.05 12.26
N SER A 42 10.42 -5.44 12.50
CA SER A 42 11.72 -6.11 12.57
C SER A 42 11.77 -7.15 13.68
N ARG A 43 11.31 -6.80 14.90
CA ARG A 43 11.28 -7.76 16.02
C ARG A 43 10.43 -9.00 15.72
N LYS A 44 9.30 -8.81 15.04
CA LYS A 44 8.38 -9.90 14.64
C LYS A 44 8.96 -10.78 13.54
N ASN A 45 9.69 -10.20 12.58
CA ASN A 45 10.06 -10.90 11.33
C ASN A 45 11.55 -11.25 11.18
N TYR A 46 12.47 -10.61 11.90
CA TYR A 46 13.92 -10.65 11.63
C TYR A 46 14.78 -11.35 12.68
N THR A 47 14.30 -11.42 13.93
CA THR A 47 14.96 -12.12 15.04
C THR A 47 15.40 -13.56 14.70
N PRO A 48 14.61 -14.37 13.96
CA PRO A 48 15.01 -15.75 13.62
C PRO A 48 16.21 -15.81 12.67
N ASN A 49 16.35 -14.85 11.76
CA ASN A 49 17.43 -14.82 10.77
C ASN A 49 18.75 -14.33 11.40
N ILE A 50 18.67 -13.41 12.36
CA ILE A 50 19.83 -12.96 13.13
C ILE A 50 20.39 -14.12 13.95
N MET A 51 19.54 -14.91 14.61
CA MET A 51 19.98 -16.09 15.37
C MET A 51 20.71 -17.13 14.49
N ARG A 52 20.23 -17.38 13.27
CA ARG A 52 20.91 -18.30 12.32
C ARG A 52 22.29 -17.80 11.91
N ALA A 53 22.47 -16.48 11.77
CA ALA A 53 23.76 -15.88 11.41
C ALA A 53 24.74 -15.83 12.60
N LEU A 54 24.23 -15.74 13.83
CA LEU A 54 25.05 -15.75 15.05
C LEU A 54 25.58 -17.15 15.38
N LEU A 55 24.83 -18.21 15.06
CA LEU A 55 25.21 -19.60 15.33
C LEU A 55 26.64 -19.97 14.86
N PRO A 56 27.04 -19.74 13.58
CA PRO A 56 28.40 -20.04 13.12
C PRO A 56 29.46 -19.17 13.80
N MET A 57 29.16 -17.92 14.16
CA MET A 57 30.10 -17.07 14.89
C MET A 57 30.34 -17.59 16.31
N THR A 58 29.28 -17.99 17.00
CA THR A 58 29.38 -18.60 18.33
C THR A 58 30.21 -19.88 18.27
N PHE A 59 30.00 -20.70 17.24
CA PHE A 59 30.77 -21.92 17.03
C PHE A 59 32.27 -21.63 16.82
N LEU A 60 32.62 -20.65 15.97
CA LEU A 60 34.00 -20.24 15.76
C LEU A 60 34.66 -19.73 17.05
N LEU A 61 33.95 -18.92 17.83
CA LEU A 61 34.44 -18.41 19.10
C LEU A 61 34.73 -19.55 20.08
N LEU A 62 33.81 -20.50 20.23
CA LEU A 62 33.99 -21.68 21.08
C LEU A 62 35.21 -22.50 20.65
N LEU A 63 35.46 -22.62 19.35
CA LEU A 63 36.59 -23.36 18.81
C LEU A 63 37.93 -22.63 19.09
N ILE A 64 37.96 -21.30 18.99
CA ILE A 64 39.13 -20.48 19.39
C ILE A 64 39.43 -20.63 20.89
N VAL A 65 38.40 -20.55 21.73
CA VAL A 65 38.53 -20.71 23.19
C VAL A 65 39.02 -22.13 23.54
N LEU A 66 38.44 -23.16 22.93
CA LEU A 66 38.80 -24.55 23.16
C LEU A 66 40.25 -24.84 22.75
N LEU A 67 40.67 -24.38 21.56
CA LEU A 67 42.06 -24.55 21.10
C LEU A 67 43.05 -23.84 22.01
N SER A 68 42.71 -22.63 22.47
CA SER A 68 43.57 -21.85 23.37
C SER A 68 43.67 -22.52 24.74
N PHE A 69 42.56 -23.06 25.26
CA PHE A 69 42.54 -23.82 26.51
C PHE A 69 43.40 -25.09 26.42
N LEU A 70 43.20 -25.91 25.37
CA LEU A 70 43.98 -27.14 25.17
C LEU A 70 45.47 -26.83 25.01
N ALA A 71 45.83 -25.75 24.32
CA ALA A 71 47.21 -25.33 24.16
C ALA A 71 47.83 -24.87 25.49
N ASN A 72 47.08 -24.17 26.34
CA ASN A 72 47.59 -23.69 27.64
C ASN A 72 47.69 -24.80 28.70
N VAL A 73 46.85 -25.83 28.64
CA VAL A 73 46.80 -26.90 29.65
C VAL A 73 47.61 -28.14 29.26
N LEU A 74 47.66 -28.50 27.98
CA LEU A 74 48.20 -29.80 27.53
C LEU A 74 49.47 -29.68 26.68
N ALA A 75 49.85 -28.50 26.19
CA ALA A 75 50.99 -28.37 25.30
C ALA A 75 52.30 -28.16 26.06
N GLU A 76 53.01 -29.24 26.34
CA GLU A 76 54.39 -29.19 26.87
C GLU A 76 55.42 -28.90 25.77
N SER A 77 55.07 -29.13 24.51
CA SER A 77 55.97 -28.97 23.37
C SER A 77 55.79 -27.62 22.65
N PRO A 78 56.89 -26.90 22.36
CA PRO A 78 56.85 -25.63 21.61
C PRO A 78 56.30 -25.77 20.18
N SER A 79 56.36 -26.97 19.57
CA SER A 79 55.79 -27.19 18.24
C SER A 79 54.26 -27.22 18.26
N VAL A 80 53.66 -27.82 19.30
CA VAL A 80 52.21 -27.86 19.50
C VAL A 80 51.69 -26.45 19.77
N LEU A 81 52.39 -25.69 20.61
CA LEU A 81 52.01 -24.32 20.96
C LEU A 81 52.03 -23.39 19.73
N ARG A 82 53.03 -23.54 18.86
CA ARG A 82 53.10 -22.81 17.58
C ARG A 82 51.99 -23.21 16.60
N ALA A 83 51.69 -24.50 16.48
CA ALA A 83 50.62 -24.99 15.60
C ALA A 83 49.23 -24.48 16.06
N SER A 84 48.96 -24.55 17.37
CA SER A 84 47.74 -24.02 17.97
C SER A 84 47.61 -22.51 17.79
N ALA A 85 48.69 -21.75 17.92
CA ALA A 85 48.67 -20.31 17.69
C ALA A 85 48.37 -19.93 16.23
N ILE A 86 48.92 -20.67 15.26
CA ILE A 86 48.60 -20.49 13.84
C ILE A 86 47.12 -20.83 13.59
N ALA A 87 46.63 -21.95 14.12
CA ALA A 87 45.24 -22.36 13.97
C ALA A 87 44.27 -21.33 14.58
N ALA A 88 44.53 -20.88 15.80
CA ALA A 88 43.74 -19.83 16.47
C ALA A 88 43.74 -18.52 15.68
N THR A 89 44.89 -18.12 15.13
CA THR A 89 45.01 -16.92 14.29
C THR A 89 44.19 -17.07 13.00
N LEU A 90 44.21 -18.23 12.34
CA LEU A 90 43.41 -18.48 11.13
C LEU A 90 41.92 -18.48 11.42
N LEU A 91 41.48 -19.07 12.53
CA LEU A 91 40.09 -19.05 12.96
C LEU A 91 39.61 -17.65 13.32
N PHE A 92 40.46 -16.88 14.02
CA PHE A 92 40.19 -15.49 14.32
C PHE A 92 40.10 -14.63 13.05
N ALA A 93 41.01 -14.82 12.09
CA ALA A 93 40.94 -14.16 10.79
C ALA A 93 39.65 -14.54 10.03
N GLY A 94 39.26 -15.82 10.04
CA GLY A 94 37.99 -16.28 9.48
C GLY A 94 36.78 -15.63 10.16
N MET A 95 36.80 -15.54 11.48
CA MET A 95 35.77 -14.85 12.26
C MET A 95 35.68 -13.37 11.90
N LEU A 96 36.82 -12.67 11.74
CA LEU A 96 36.86 -11.28 11.30
C LEU A 96 36.33 -11.08 9.89
N VAL A 97 36.69 -11.95 8.94
CA VAL A 97 36.15 -11.88 7.57
C VAL A 97 34.64 -12.09 7.57
N PHE A 98 34.15 -13.09 8.31
CA PHE A 98 32.72 -13.36 8.43
C PHE A 98 31.98 -12.20 9.11
N THR A 99 32.59 -11.63 10.15
CA THR A 99 32.13 -10.42 10.86
C THR A 99 31.99 -9.25 9.90
N LEU A 100 33.07 -8.92 9.18
CA LEU A 100 33.12 -7.80 8.26
C LEU A 100 32.11 -7.98 7.13
N GLN A 101 32.00 -9.20 6.58
CA GLN A 101 31.01 -9.55 5.57
C GLN A 101 29.58 -9.41 6.10
N TYR A 102 29.33 -9.85 7.33
CA TYR A 102 28.01 -9.74 7.98
C TYR A 102 27.65 -8.27 8.21
N THR A 103 28.54 -7.47 8.80
CA THR A 103 28.32 -6.04 9.02
C THR A 103 28.20 -5.29 7.71
N TRP A 104 29.05 -5.57 6.71
CA TRP A 104 28.98 -4.93 5.40
C TRP A 104 27.65 -5.24 4.72
N ARG A 105 27.21 -6.51 4.74
CA ARG A 105 25.88 -6.88 4.24
C ARG A 105 24.80 -6.14 5.01
N HIS A 106 24.80 -6.13 6.34
CA HIS A 106 23.77 -5.44 7.11
C HIS A 106 23.77 -3.91 6.91
N LEU A 107 24.93 -3.28 6.76
CA LEU A 107 25.09 -1.84 6.67
C LEU A 107 24.87 -1.35 5.23
N ALA A 108 25.39 -2.04 4.22
CA ALA A 108 25.10 -1.76 2.81
C ALA A 108 23.62 -2.04 2.47
N LEU A 109 22.99 -3.02 3.13
CA LEU A 109 21.56 -3.33 2.97
C LEU A 109 20.64 -2.50 3.88
N SER A 110 21.20 -1.56 4.68
CA SER A 110 20.37 -0.64 5.47
C SER A 110 19.62 0.35 4.57
N GLN A 111 20.18 0.67 3.39
CA GLN A 111 19.46 1.31 2.29
C GLN A 111 18.49 0.28 1.68
N GLY A 112 17.19 0.48 1.87
CA GLY A 112 16.15 -0.47 1.44
C GLY A 112 15.67 -1.44 2.53
N TYR A 113 15.98 -1.17 3.81
CA TYR A 113 15.50 -2.01 4.92
C TYR A 113 13.97 -2.17 4.94
N ARG A 114 13.22 -1.10 4.64
CA ARG A 114 11.75 -1.15 4.50
C ARG A 114 11.33 -2.08 3.37
N ALA A 115 11.92 -1.95 2.18
CA ALA A 115 11.63 -2.82 1.03
C ALA A 115 11.85 -4.31 1.37
N ARG A 116 12.90 -4.61 2.15
CA ARG A 116 13.16 -5.98 2.61
C ARG A 116 12.15 -6.47 3.65
N ILE A 117 11.72 -5.62 4.58
CA ILE A 117 10.64 -5.98 5.51
C ILE A 117 9.35 -6.27 4.73
N VAL A 118 9.01 -5.40 3.78
CA VAL A 118 7.85 -5.58 2.89
C VAL A 118 7.96 -6.91 2.14
N GLY A 119 9.12 -7.21 1.54
CA GLY A 119 9.36 -8.48 0.87
C GLY A 119 9.22 -9.69 1.79
N VAL A 120 9.76 -9.65 3.02
CA VAL A 120 9.62 -10.74 3.98
C VAL A 120 8.15 -10.94 4.40
N ILE A 121 7.39 -9.86 4.59
CA ILE A 121 5.96 -9.95 4.93
C ILE A 121 5.19 -10.54 3.74
N GLN A 122 5.46 -10.06 2.53
CA GLN A 122 4.88 -10.57 1.28
C GLN A 122 5.15 -12.07 1.11
N ASP A 123 6.42 -12.50 1.19
CA ASP A 123 6.80 -13.91 1.03
C ASP A 123 6.09 -14.80 2.05
N LYS A 124 5.97 -14.35 3.30
CA LYS A 124 5.23 -15.07 4.34
C LYS A 124 3.74 -15.11 4.08
N ALA A 125 3.16 -14.01 3.60
CA ALA A 125 1.75 -13.93 3.25
C ALA A 125 1.41 -14.87 2.09
N ILE A 126 2.22 -14.87 1.03
CA ILE A 126 2.09 -15.78 -0.12
C ILE A 126 2.25 -17.23 0.33
N ALA A 127 3.30 -17.55 1.08
CA ALA A 127 3.55 -18.91 1.55
C ALA A 127 2.40 -19.44 2.42
N LYS A 128 1.83 -18.59 3.28
CA LYS A 128 0.67 -18.94 4.11
C LYS A 128 -0.61 -19.07 3.28
N PHE A 129 -0.84 -18.17 2.33
CA PHE A 129 -1.96 -18.26 1.40
C PHE A 129 -1.94 -19.55 0.60
N ARG A 130 -0.80 -19.90 -0.01
CA ARG A 130 -0.63 -21.17 -0.76
C ARG A 130 -0.84 -22.41 0.11
N LYS A 131 -0.59 -22.32 1.42
CA LYS A 131 -0.76 -23.43 2.36
C LYS A 131 -2.21 -23.56 2.86
N ASP A 132 -2.81 -22.45 3.27
CA ASP A 132 -4.07 -22.44 4.02
C ASP A 132 -5.28 -22.00 3.15
N GLY A 133 -5.04 -21.55 1.91
CA GLY A 133 -6.05 -21.02 0.98
C GLY A 133 -6.68 -19.69 1.41
N LYS A 134 -6.14 -19.02 2.44
CA LYS A 134 -6.67 -17.78 3.01
C LYS A 134 -5.55 -16.81 3.34
N LEU A 135 -5.77 -15.53 3.06
CA LEU A 135 -4.86 -14.48 3.48
C LEU A 135 -4.97 -14.29 4.99
N ASP A 136 -3.83 -14.21 5.65
CA ASP A 136 -3.75 -13.86 7.06
C ASP A 136 -3.90 -12.34 7.22
N PRO A 137 -4.94 -11.85 7.91
CA PRO A 137 -5.16 -10.43 8.15
C PRO A 137 -3.95 -9.74 8.76
N ALA A 138 -3.17 -10.44 9.61
CA ALA A 138 -2.03 -9.85 10.29
C ALA A 138 -0.92 -9.39 9.32
N TYR A 139 -0.74 -10.08 8.19
CA TYR A 139 0.26 -9.65 7.20
C TYR A 139 -0.23 -8.46 6.36
N LEU A 140 -1.54 -8.41 6.08
CA LEU A 140 -2.14 -7.29 5.36
C LEU A 140 -2.15 -6.02 6.22
N GLU A 141 -2.51 -6.13 7.50
CA GLU A 141 -2.39 -5.03 8.47
C GLU A 141 -0.95 -4.53 8.59
N ASP A 142 0.03 -5.46 8.62
CA ASP A 142 1.44 -5.08 8.66
C ASP A 142 1.85 -4.31 7.37
N LEU A 143 1.41 -4.75 6.19
CA LEU A 143 1.66 -4.05 4.92
C LEU A 143 0.96 -2.70 4.84
N GLU A 144 -0.32 -2.62 5.22
CA GLU A 144 -1.09 -1.37 5.25
C GLU A 144 -0.44 -0.36 6.20
N TYR A 145 -0.06 -0.79 7.41
CA TYR A 145 0.61 0.07 8.37
C TYR A 145 1.93 0.61 7.83
N LEU A 146 2.71 -0.24 7.17
CA LEU A 146 3.94 0.18 6.49
C LEU A 146 3.65 1.15 5.35
N GLY A 147 2.59 0.93 4.57
CA GLY A 147 2.17 1.82 3.48
C GLY A 147 1.77 3.21 3.97
N VAL A 148 0.90 3.27 4.98
CA VAL A 148 0.42 4.52 5.58
C VAL A 148 1.55 5.32 6.24
N SER A 149 2.49 4.62 6.87
CA SER A 149 3.64 5.23 7.56
C SER A 149 4.85 5.50 6.64
N SER A 150 4.78 5.10 5.37
CA SER A 150 5.87 5.30 4.42
C SER A 150 5.96 6.75 3.96
N LYS A 151 7.17 7.17 3.62
CA LYS A 151 7.36 8.41 2.87
C LYS A 151 6.73 8.30 1.48
N ALA A 152 6.23 9.41 0.97
CA ALA A 152 5.66 9.46 -0.37
C ALA A 152 6.72 9.08 -1.43
N GLY A 153 6.29 8.39 -2.49
CA GLY A 153 7.17 7.98 -3.58
C GLY A 153 7.58 6.51 -3.51
N ALA A 154 8.89 6.24 -3.58
CA ALA A 154 9.43 4.89 -3.79
C ALA A 154 9.13 3.90 -2.65
N GLU A 155 9.17 4.34 -1.38
CA GLU A 155 8.88 3.48 -0.23
C GLU A 155 7.44 2.97 -0.25
N THR A 156 6.48 3.88 -0.43
CA THR A 156 5.06 3.54 -0.58
C THR A 156 4.83 2.66 -1.81
N ARG A 157 5.56 2.90 -2.91
CA ARG A 157 5.45 2.09 -4.13
C ARG A 157 5.85 0.64 -3.89
N THR A 158 6.89 0.37 -3.09
CA THR A 158 7.26 -1.02 -2.76
C THR A 158 6.15 -1.75 -2.00
N VAL A 159 5.40 -1.05 -1.14
CA VAL A 159 4.23 -1.64 -0.47
C VAL A 159 3.11 -1.93 -1.47
N ILE A 160 2.85 -1.03 -2.41
CA ILE A 160 1.86 -1.22 -3.48
C ILE A 160 2.24 -2.42 -4.35
N GLU A 161 3.50 -2.54 -4.76
CA GLU A 161 4.02 -3.68 -5.53
C GLU A 161 3.86 -5.01 -4.78
N ALA A 162 4.08 -5.02 -3.46
CA ALA A 162 3.84 -6.21 -2.64
C ALA A 162 2.35 -6.59 -2.55
N LEU A 163 1.46 -5.61 -2.44
CA LEU A 163 0.01 -5.82 -2.44
C LEU A 163 -0.50 -6.25 -3.83
N GLU A 164 0.07 -5.73 -4.92
CA GLU A 164 -0.19 -6.17 -6.29
C GLU A 164 0.25 -7.62 -6.51
N ASN A 165 1.42 -8.01 -6.02
CA ASN A 165 1.87 -9.39 -6.13
C ASN A 165 0.94 -10.34 -5.34
N LEU A 166 0.49 -9.93 -4.15
CA LEU A 166 -0.52 -10.69 -3.40
C LEU A 166 -1.85 -10.79 -4.15
N LEU A 167 -2.28 -9.71 -4.80
CA LEU A 167 -3.46 -9.69 -5.65
C LEU A 167 -3.34 -10.71 -6.79
N ASN A 168 -2.19 -10.75 -7.48
CA ASN A 168 -1.94 -11.67 -8.58
C ASN A 168 -1.94 -13.13 -8.10
N GLU A 169 -1.31 -13.42 -6.96
CA GLU A 169 -1.33 -14.77 -6.36
C GLU A 169 -2.74 -15.23 -5.98
N VAL A 170 -3.57 -14.32 -5.46
CA VAL A 170 -4.98 -14.60 -5.17
C VAL A 170 -5.78 -14.79 -6.46
N ALA A 171 -5.48 -14.03 -7.52
CA ALA A 171 -6.15 -14.11 -8.82
C ALA A 171 -5.82 -15.38 -9.61
N GLU A 172 -4.62 -15.92 -9.44
CA GLU A 172 -4.14 -17.16 -10.08
C GLU A 172 -4.50 -18.43 -9.30
N GLY A 173 -5.00 -18.32 -8.07
CA GLY A 173 -5.44 -19.46 -7.27
C GLY A 173 -6.61 -20.24 -7.91
N GLU A 174 -6.71 -21.54 -7.60
CA GLU A 174 -7.81 -22.40 -8.08
C GLU A 174 -9.19 -21.80 -7.73
N GLU A 175 -10.19 -21.93 -8.61
CA GLU A 175 -11.54 -21.36 -8.43
C GLU A 175 -12.19 -21.74 -7.08
N SER A 176 -11.81 -22.88 -6.49
CA SER A 176 -12.27 -23.34 -5.17
C SER A 176 -11.70 -22.53 -3.98
N GLN A 177 -10.57 -21.84 -4.18
CA GLN A 177 -9.90 -20.96 -3.21
C GLN A 177 -10.19 -19.48 -3.46
N TYR A 178 -10.75 -19.14 -4.64
CA TYR A 178 -11.16 -17.81 -5.02
C TYR A 178 -12.46 -17.39 -4.31
N GLY A 179 -12.39 -17.24 -3.00
CA GLY A 179 -13.43 -16.54 -2.26
C GLY A 179 -13.34 -15.04 -2.60
N SER A 180 -14.38 -14.49 -3.21
CA SER A 180 -14.60 -13.03 -3.42
C SER A 180 -14.21 -12.15 -2.22
N GLY A 181 -14.29 -12.70 -1.01
CA GLY A 181 -13.87 -12.06 0.23
C GLY A 181 -12.36 -11.83 0.40
N GLN A 182 -11.47 -12.53 -0.32
CA GLN A 182 -10.01 -12.40 -0.16
C GLN A 182 -9.44 -11.15 -0.87
N LEU A 183 -10.14 -10.63 -1.87
CA LEU A 183 -9.73 -9.41 -2.59
C LEU A 183 -10.05 -8.14 -1.79
N LEU A 184 -11.12 -8.14 -0.99
CA LEU A 184 -11.59 -6.96 -0.28
C LEU A 184 -10.52 -6.35 0.64
N PRO A 185 -9.80 -7.15 1.47
CA PRO A 185 -8.76 -6.62 2.33
C PRO A 185 -7.58 -6.02 1.56
N ILE A 186 -7.22 -6.59 0.40
CA ILE A 186 -6.15 -6.05 -0.46
C ILE A 186 -6.59 -4.72 -1.07
N ILE A 187 -7.83 -4.65 -1.59
CA ILE A 187 -8.42 -3.41 -2.13
C ILE A 187 -8.43 -2.32 -1.05
N ASP A 188 -8.82 -2.65 0.18
CA ASP A 188 -8.78 -1.74 1.33
C ASP A 188 -7.36 -1.25 1.63
N SER A 189 -6.42 -2.18 1.74
CA SER A 189 -5.02 -1.89 2.06
C SER A 189 -4.40 -0.95 1.02
N LEU A 190 -4.67 -1.19 -0.27
CA LEU A 190 -4.24 -0.31 -1.38
C LEU A 190 -4.83 1.10 -1.25
N CYS A 191 -6.13 1.21 -0.95
CA CYS A 191 -6.81 2.50 -0.77
C CYS A 191 -6.20 3.28 0.41
N ASN A 192 -6.10 2.63 1.57
CA ASN A 192 -5.61 3.27 2.78
C ASN A 192 -4.14 3.70 2.63
N THR A 193 -3.32 2.90 1.95
CA THR A 193 -1.92 3.22 1.65
C THR A 193 -1.75 4.54 0.89
N VAL A 194 -2.61 4.83 -0.10
CA VAL A 194 -2.46 6.06 -0.93
C VAL A 194 -3.33 7.23 -0.47
N ALA A 195 -4.49 6.96 0.13
CA ALA A 195 -5.45 7.98 0.53
C ALA A 195 -5.21 8.51 1.96
N ASN A 196 -4.73 7.67 2.88
CA ASN A 196 -4.52 8.04 4.29
C ASN A 196 -3.04 8.20 4.66
N SER A 197 -2.12 8.22 3.69
CA SER A 197 -0.70 8.42 3.94
C SER A 197 -0.45 9.68 4.78
N VAL A 198 0.46 9.59 5.76
CA VAL A 198 0.80 10.70 6.67
C VAL A 198 1.41 11.87 5.89
N GLU A 199 2.24 11.58 4.90
CA GLU A 199 2.74 12.57 3.94
C GLU A 199 1.77 12.72 2.76
N PRO A 200 1.78 13.87 2.04
CA PRO A 200 1.04 14.00 0.79
C PRO A 200 1.49 12.89 -0.16
N GLY A 201 0.66 11.85 -0.31
CA GLY A 201 0.96 10.68 -1.11
C GLY A 201 1.36 11.06 -2.53
N SER A 202 2.21 10.25 -3.13
CA SER A 202 2.68 10.47 -4.50
C SER A 202 1.52 10.31 -5.49
N ARG A 203 1.34 11.30 -6.37
CA ARG A 203 0.42 11.22 -7.52
C ARG A 203 0.59 9.91 -8.28
N ARG A 204 1.84 9.51 -8.55
CA ARG A 204 2.17 8.28 -9.28
C ARG A 204 1.62 7.04 -8.57
N ASN A 205 1.70 6.99 -7.24
CA ASN A 205 1.23 5.86 -6.46
C ASN A 205 -0.31 5.75 -6.50
N MET A 206 -1.02 6.88 -6.50
CA MET A 206 -2.47 6.88 -6.70
C MET A 206 -2.86 6.38 -8.10
N VAL A 207 -2.13 6.80 -9.13
CA VAL A 207 -2.33 6.33 -10.51
C VAL A 207 -2.08 4.82 -10.63
N ASP A 208 -1.01 4.32 -10.00
CA ASP A 208 -0.70 2.89 -9.98
C ASP A 208 -1.86 2.10 -9.34
N VAL A 209 -2.38 2.53 -8.18
CA VAL A 209 -3.54 1.89 -7.52
C VAL A 209 -4.82 1.94 -8.37
N LEU A 210 -5.13 3.07 -8.99
CA LEU A 210 -6.30 3.18 -9.88
C LEU A 210 -6.18 2.28 -11.10
N THR A 211 -4.96 2.10 -11.62
CA THR A 211 -4.68 1.19 -12.73
C THR A 211 -4.89 -0.27 -12.32
N LEU A 212 -4.50 -0.64 -11.09
CA LEU A 212 -4.80 -1.95 -10.52
C LEU A 212 -6.31 -2.17 -10.37
N TYR A 213 -7.05 -1.20 -9.83
CA TYR A 213 -8.51 -1.28 -9.73
C TYR A 213 -9.18 -1.44 -11.08
N LYS A 214 -8.72 -0.71 -12.10
CA LYS A 214 -9.18 -0.88 -13.48
C LYS A 214 -8.95 -2.32 -13.98
N SER A 215 -7.76 -2.87 -13.75
CA SER A 215 -7.41 -4.24 -14.15
C SER A 215 -8.34 -5.27 -13.48
N ILE A 216 -8.57 -5.13 -12.17
CA ILE A 216 -9.49 -6.01 -11.42
C ILE A 216 -10.90 -5.95 -12.00
N LEU A 217 -11.44 -4.75 -12.22
CA LEU A 217 -12.78 -4.57 -12.79
C LEU A 217 -12.90 -5.19 -14.18
N MET A 218 -11.89 -5.02 -15.04
CA MET A 218 -11.87 -5.63 -16.38
C MET A 218 -11.83 -7.16 -16.30
N SER A 219 -11.05 -7.72 -15.38
CA SER A 219 -10.98 -9.18 -15.15
C SER A 219 -12.32 -9.72 -14.65
N LEU A 220 -12.95 -9.05 -13.69
CA LEU A 220 -14.29 -9.40 -13.19
C LEU A 220 -15.35 -9.34 -14.29
N ASN A 221 -15.29 -8.32 -15.16
CA ASN A 221 -16.22 -8.18 -16.28
C ASN A 221 -16.06 -9.34 -17.30
N PHE A 222 -14.82 -9.74 -17.62
CA PHE A 222 -14.56 -10.85 -18.54
C PHE A 222 -15.09 -12.21 -18.03
N ARG A 223 -15.11 -12.40 -16.70
CA ARG A 223 -15.64 -13.62 -16.07
C ARG A 223 -17.18 -13.67 -16.00
N THR A 224 -17.86 -12.65 -16.52
CA THR A 224 -19.32 -12.59 -16.52
C THR A 224 -19.89 -13.35 -17.72
N THR A 225 -20.59 -14.46 -17.46
CA THR A 225 -21.30 -15.25 -18.48
C THR A 225 -22.82 -15.03 -18.40
N GLU A 226 -23.59 -15.39 -19.43
CA GLU A 226 -25.06 -15.28 -19.43
C GLU A 226 -25.72 -16.06 -18.28
N ASP A 227 -25.10 -17.17 -17.85
CA ASP A 227 -25.52 -18.00 -16.71
C ASP A 227 -25.13 -17.38 -15.34
N ASN A 228 -24.22 -16.40 -15.33
CA ASN A 228 -23.70 -15.75 -14.12
C ASN A 228 -23.71 -14.23 -14.33
N LYS A 229 -24.92 -13.68 -14.56
CA LYS A 229 -25.14 -12.23 -14.70
C LYS A 229 -24.45 -11.51 -13.55
N LEU A 230 -23.59 -10.54 -13.89
CA LEU A 230 -22.82 -9.66 -13.00
C LEU A 230 -23.64 -9.27 -11.77
N ILE A 231 -23.59 -10.09 -10.72
CA ILE A 231 -23.92 -9.62 -9.39
C ILE A 231 -22.70 -8.81 -9.03
N TYR A 232 -22.81 -7.50 -9.18
CA TYR A 232 -21.85 -6.52 -8.68
C TYR A 232 -21.50 -6.87 -7.23
N GLY A 233 -20.42 -7.64 -7.08
CA GLY A 233 -20.02 -8.23 -5.83
C GLY A 233 -19.56 -7.17 -4.83
N ASN A 234 -19.19 -7.63 -3.65
CA ASN A 234 -18.63 -6.76 -2.61
C ASN A 234 -17.39 -6.01 -3.11
N GLU A 235 -16.64 -6.59 -4.06
CA GLU A 235 -15.42 -6.05 -4.65
C GLU A 235 -15.69 -4.82 -5.50
N THR A 236 -16.68 -4.87 -6.39
CA THR A 236 -17.01 -3.71 -7.22
C THR A 236 -17.50 -2.55 -6.38
N ARG A 237 -18.33 -2.83 -5.36
CA ARG A 237 -18.75 -1.81 -4.38
C ARG A 237 -17.53 -1.24 -3.65
N LYS A 238 -16.59 -2.10 -3.25
CA LYS A 238 -15.39 -1.69 -2.55
C LYS A 238 -14.47 -0.83 -3.41
N ILE A 239 -14.23 -1.21 -4.66
CA ILE A 239 -13.46 -0.43 -5.62
C ILE A 239 -14.15 0.92 -5.88
N LYS A 240 -15.49 0.96 -5.96
CA LYS A 240 -16.26 2.22 -6.07
C LYS A 240 -15.95 3.16 -4.91
N ASP A 241 -16.09 2.68 -3.68
CA ASP A 241 -15.86 3.48 -2.47
C ASP A 241 -14.38 3.91 -2.35
N SER A 242 -13.45 2.99 -2.61
CA SER A 242 -12.00 3.26 -2.58
C SER A 242 -11.57 4.26 -3.65
N THR A 243 -12.07 4.13 -4.88
CA THR A 243 -11.78 5.06 -5.99
C THR A 243 -12.27 6.47 -5.64
N THR A 244 -13.46 6.56 -5.04
CA THR A 244 -14.00 7.85 -4.57
C THR A 244 -13.10 8.46 -3.50
N ARG A 245 -12.68 7.68 -2.50
CA ARG A 245 -11.76 8.17 -1.46
C ARG A 245 -10.45 8.68 -2.05
N ILE A 246 -9.87 7.95 -3.01
CA ILE A 246 -8.66 8.35 -3.73
C ILE A 246 -8.92 9.67 -4.49
N ALA A 247 -10.05 9.79 -5.18
CA ALA A 247 -10.43 11.00 -5.91
C ALA A 247 -10.55 12.21 -4.98
N LEU A 248 -11.24 12.07 -3.85
CA LEU A 248 -11.39 13.15 -2.88
C LEU A 248 -10.03 13.54 -2.27
N ALA A 249 -9.15 12.57 -2.00
CA ALA A 249 -7.79 12.84 -1.53
C ALA A 249 -6.93 13.55 -2.60
N ALA A 250 -7.08 13.16 -3.87
CA ALA A 250 -6.40 13.77 -5.01
C ALA A 250 -6.84 15.21 -5.24
N LEU A 251 -8.16 15.44 -5.27
CA LEU A 251 -8.73 16.78 -5.34
C LEU A 251 -8.25 17.63 -4.17
N LYS A 252 -8.16 17.05 -2.96
CA LYS A 252 -7.62 17.71 -1.76
C LYS A 252 -6.18 18.22 -1.93
N ARG A 253 -5.39 17.52 -2.73
CA ARG A 253 -3.96 17.75 -2.98
C ARG A 253 -3.69 18.41 -4.34
N ASP A 254 -4.72 18.86 -5.05
CA ASP A 254 -4.67 19.48 -6.39
C ASP A 254 -4.02 18.59 -7.47
N TYR A 255 -4.15 17.27 -7.35
CA TYR A 255 -3.79 16.32 -8.42
C TYR A 255 -4.94 16.23 -9.43
N ILE A 256 -5.17 17.31 -10.18
CA ILE A 256 -6.29 17.41 -11.12
C ILE A 256 -6.14 16.45 -12.31
N ASP A 257 -4.90 16.21 -12.73
CA ASP A 257 -4.57 15.43 -13.93
C ASP A 257 -4.82 13.92 -13.82
N MET A 258 -5.07 13.38 -12.62
CA MET A 258 -5.50 11.99 -12.45
C MET A 258 -7.01 11.82 -12.52
N MET A 259 -7.79 12.90 -12.52
CA MET A 259 -9.25 12.81 -12.57
C MET A 259 -9.79 12.07 -13.80
N PRO A 260 -9.23 12.20 -15.01
CA PRO A 260 -9.66 11.39 -16.15
C PRO A 260 -9.56 9.88 -15.88
N LEU A 261 -8.53 9.42 -15.14
CA LEU A 261 -8.39 8.02 -14.77
C LEU A 261 -9.39 7.60 -13.70
N VAL A 262 -9.63 8.46 -12.69
CA VAL A 262 -10.69 8.23 -11.69
C VAL A 262 -12.04 8.04 -12.37
N LEU A 263 -12.39 8.95 -13.28
CA LEU A 263 -13.64 8.88 -14.03
C LEU A 263 -13.68 7.59 -14.85
N ASN A 264 -12.59 7.22 -15.53
CA ASN A 264 -12.48 5.97 -16.27
C ASN A 264 -12.69 4.71 -15.41
N VAL A 265 -12.18 4.69 -14.17
CA VAL A 265 -12.41 3.57 -13.24
C VAL A 265 -13.87 3.53 -12.78
N LEU A 266 -14.41 4.66 -12.34
CA LEU A 266 -15.81 4.76 -11.92
C LEU A 266 -16.78 4.47 -13.07
N THR A 267 -16.34 4.66 -14.32
CA THR A 267 -17.17 4.35 -15.48
C THR A 267 -17.27 2.86 -15.80
N LEU A 268 -16.35 2.04 -15.30
CA LEU A 268 -16.47 0.59 -15.40
C LEU A 268 -17.49 0.01 -14.39
N ILE A 269 -17.97 0.83 -13.45
CA ILE A 269 -18.90 0.43 -12.39
C ILE A 269 -20.27 1.06 -12.65
N PRO A 270 -21.36 0.31 -12.80
CA PRO A 270 -22.71 0.89 -12.86
C PRO A 270 -23.13 1.49 -11.53
N ARG A 271 -24.14 2.38 -11.59
CA ARG A 271 -24.72 3.03 -10.40
C ARG A 271 -23.64 3.72 -9.53
N SER A 272 -22.74 4.44 -10.20
CA SER A 272 -21.73 5.30 -9.57
C SER A 272 -22.07 6.78 -9.64
N SER A 273 -23.29 7.15 -10.07
CA SER A 273 -23.73 8.55 -10.15
C SER A 273 -23.72 9.26 -8.80
N ASP A 274 -23.95 8.53 -7.69
CA ASP A 274 -23.81 9.02 -6.32
C ASP A 274 -22.38 9.49 -6.02
N LYS A 275 -21.39 8.68 -6.39
CA LYS A 275 -19.98 9.00 -6.14
C LYS A 275 -19.44 10.05 -7.10
N LEU A 276 -19.89 10.02 -8.35
CA LEU A 276 -19.59 11.06 -9.31
C LEU A 276 -20.15 12.40 -8.83
N PHE A 277 -21.37 12.44 -8.29
CA PHE A 277 -21.95 13.64 -7.69
C PHE A 277 -21.07 14.20 -6.56
N ASP A 278 -20.61 13.37 -5.62
CA ASP A 278 -19.70 13.79 -4.53
C ASP A 278 -18.39 14.40 -5.06
N ILE A 279 -17.80 13.78 -6.09
CA ILE A 279 -16.58 14.27 -6.76
C ILE A 279 -16.84 15.61 -7.46
N GLY A 280 -17.97 15.73 -8.16
CA GLY A 280 -18.38 16.95 -8.86
C GLY A 280 -18.59 18.13 -7.91
N LEU A 281 -19.26 17.91 -6.78
CA LEU A 281 -19.44 18.93 -5.75
C LEU A 281 -18.11 19.40 -5.16
N LEU A 282 -17.21 18.46 -4.80
CA LEU A 282 -15.91 18.84 -4.24
C LEU A 282 -15.06 19.60 -5.27
N ALA A 283 -15.06 19.17 -6.53
CA ALA A 283 -14.35 19.86 -7.60
C ALA A 283 -14.88 21.30 -7.79
N LEU A 284 -16.20 21.46 -7.78
CA LEU A 284 -16.85 22.77 -7.89
C LEU A 284 -16.50 23.68 -6.71
N ALA A 285 -16.55 23.17 -5.48
CA ALA A 285 -16.18 23.91 -4.27
C ALA A 285 -14.72 24.40 -4.28
N ARG A 286 -13.85 23.77 -5.08
CA ARG A 286 -12.45 24.14 -5.29
C ARG A 286 -12.22 25.02 -6.53
N GLY A 287 -13.28 25.44 -7.22
CA GLY A 287 -13.17 26.21 -8.46
C GLY A 287 -12.64 25.40 -9.65
N GLN A 288 -12.62 24.07 -9.57
CA GLN A 288 -12.16 23.18 -10.63
C GLN A 288 -13.31 22.87 -11.61
N PHE A 289 -13.82 23.93 -12.25
CA PHE A 289 -15.02 23.87 -13.09
C PHE A 289 -14.95 22.82 -14.20
N GLN A 290 -13.78 22.65 -14.83
CA GLN A 290 -13.59 21.67 -15.90
C GLN A 290 -13.84 20.23 -15.42
N ILE A 291 -13.38 19.88 -14.23
CA ILE A 291 -13.62 18.56 -13.64
C ILE A 291 -15.11 18.39 -13.33
N ALA A 292 -15.72 19.40 -12.70
CA ALA A 292 -17.14 19.36 -12.36
C ALA A 292 -18.03 19.23 -13.60
N THR A 293 -17.71 19.90 -14.70
CA THR A 293 -18.45 19.76 -15.97
C THR A 293 -18.22 18.41 -16.64
N ASN A 294 -17.00 17.86 -16.58
CA ASN A 294 -16.73 16.51 -17.10
C ASN A 294 -17.50 15.45 -16.30
N VAL A 295 -17.52 15.57 -14.98
CA VAL A 295 -18.34 14.73 -14.10
C VAL A 295 -19.82 14.84 -14.48
N LEU A 296 -20.34 16.05 -14.70
CA LEU A 296 -21.73 16.25 -15.11
C LEU A 296 -22.05 15.51 -16.42
N ALA A 297 -21.17 15.60 -17.41
CA ALA A 297 -21.31 14.89 -18.69
C ALA A 297 -21.27 13.36 -18.51
N GLU A 298 -20.40 12.85 -17.65
CA GLU A 298 -20.32 11.41 -17.36
C GLU A 298 -21.57 10.89 -16.62
N ILE A 299 -22.12 11.65 -15.67
CA ILE A 299 -23.39 11.30 -15.01
C ILE A 299 -24.52 11.30 -16.05
N MET A 300 -24.56 12.32 -16.92
CA MET A 300 -25.55 12.46 -17.97
C MET A 300 -25.56 11.26 -18.93
N ASP A 301 -24.39 10.82 -19.43
CA ASP A 301 -24.28 9.68 -20.36
C ASP A 301 -24.74 8.36 -19.74
N ARG A 302 -24.75 8.28 -18.40
CA ARG A 302 -25.15 7.10 -17.62
C ARG A 302 -26.62 7.09 -17.25
N ASP A 303 -27.10 8.20 -16.70
CA ASP A 303 -28.50 8.37 -16.28
C ASP A 303 -29.44 8.35 -17.51
N ASN A 304 -28.91 8.54 -18.73
CA ASN A 304 -29.66 8.40 -19.98
C ASN A 304 -29.82 6.93 -20.47
N LYS A 305 -29.14 5.96 -19.83
CA LYS A 305 -29.17 4.53 -20.20
C LYS A 305 -29.82 3.64 -19.14
N ASP A 306 -29.65 3.98 -17.86
CA ASP A 306 -30.34 3.33 -16.74
C ASP A 306 -31.41 4.29 -16.21
N TYR A 307 -32.67 3.84 -16.14
CA TYR A 307 -33.84 4.55 -15.60
C TYR A 307 -33.75 4.93 -14.10
N LEU A 308 -32.54 5.12 -13.56
CA LEU A 308 -32.31 5.69 -12.25
C LEU A 308 -32.39 7.21 -12.40
N LYS A 309 -33.52 7.74 -11.95
CA LYS A 309 -33.90 9.15 -11.81
C LYS A 309 -32.69 10.10 -11.88
N MET A 310 -32.75 11.12 -12.76
CA MET A 310 -31.71 12.13 -13.05
C MET A 310 -31.29 13.00 -11.83
N ASN A 311 -31.52 12.54 -10.60
CA ASN A 311 -31.40 13.28 -9.36
C ASN A 311 -29.98 13.80 -9.13
N ASN A 312 -28.97 12.97 -9.39
CA ASN A 312 -27.57 13.35 -9.21
C ASN A 312 -27.08 14.28 -10.33
N TYR A 313 -27.53 14.03 -11.58
CA TYR A 313 -27.30 14.95 -12.69
C TYR A 313 -27.91 16.34 -12.41
N LEU A 314 -29.22 16.39 -12.08
CA LEU A 314 -29.94 17.64 -11.81
C LEU A 314 -29.40 18.35 -10.58
N GLY A 315 -29.02 17.60 -9.53
CA GLY A 315 -28.36 18.16 -8.37
C GLY A 315 -27.07 18.87 -8.75
N LEU A 316 -26.15 18.20 -9.47
CA LEU A 316 -24.88 18.82 -9.85
C LEU A 316 -25.08 19.97 -10.85
N ALA A 317 -26.05 19.83 -11.76
CA ALA A 317 -26.44 20.89 -12.67
C ALA A 317 -26.91 22.15 -11.92
N ALA A 318 -27.72 22.00 -10.85
CA ALA A 318 -28.17 23.11 -10.03
C ALA A 318 -26.99 23.84 -9.35
N HIS A 319 -26.05 23.09 -8.78
CA HIS A 319 -24.83 23.67 -8.20
C HIS A 319 -24.00 24.45 -9.22
N LEU A 320 -23.77 23.88 -10.41
CA LEU A 320 -23.08 24.57 -11.51
C LEU A 320 -23.86 25.78 -12.03
N TYR A 321 -25.19 25.72 -12.02
CA TYR A 321 -26.07 26.82 -12.44
C TYR A 321 -25.95 28.03 -11.51
N PHE A 322 -25.91 27.80 -10.21
CA PHE A 322 -25.75 28.83 -9.18
C PHE A 322 -24.32 29.31 -8.99
N ALA A 323 -23.31 28.55 -9.42
CA ALA A 323 -21.94 29.04 -9.51
C ALA A 323 -21.76 30.18 -10.54
N GLY A 324 -22.72 30.35 -11.47
CA GLY A 324 -22.79 31.51 -12.35
C GLY A 324 -21.84 31.47 -13.55
N GLY A 325 -21.68 32.63 -14.21
CA GLY A 325 -20.72 32.82 -15.31
C GLY A 325 -20.85 31.81 -16.46
N ALA A 326 -19.71 31.23 -16.86
CA ALA A 326 -19.64 30.23 -17.91
C ALA A 326 -20.27 28.89 -17.51
N ALA A 327 -20.22 28.51 -16.22
CA ALA A 327 -20.81 27.27 -15.72
C ALA A 327 -22.34 27.28 -15.90
N ARG A 328 -23.00 28.39 -15.58
CA ARG A 328 -24.45 28.57 -15.84
C ARG A 328 -24.80 28.42 -17.32
N LYS A 329 -23.98 28.96 -18.23
CA LYS A 329 -24.18 28.81 -19.69
C LYS A 329 -24.03 27.36 -20.13
N TYR A 330 -23.01 26.66 -19.60
CA TYR A 330 -22.80 25.24 -19.87
C TYR A 330 -23.98 24.39 -19.42
N VAL A 331 -24.51 24.61 -18.22
CA VAL A 331 -25.71 23.90 -17.72
C VAL A 331 -26.92 24.15 -18.61
N LYS A 332 -27.21 25.42 -18.94
CA LYS A 332 -28.31 25.74 -19.87
C LYS A 332 -28.16 25.03 -21.22
N HIS A 333 -26.92 24.93 -21.73
CA HIS A 333 -26.63 24.22 -22.98
C HIS A 333 -26.80 22.70 -22.83
N SER A 334 -26.29 22.11 -21.75
CA SER A 334 -26.43 20.68 -21.43
C SER A 334 -27.90 20.28 -21.30
N LEU A 335 -28.69 21.05 -20.54
CA LEU A 335 -30.13 20.81 -20.38
C LEU A 335 -30.90 20.94 -21.70
N LYS A 336 -30.53 21.88 -22.57
CA LYS A 336 -31.19 22.09 -23.87
C LYS A 336 -30.81 21.05 -24.91
N ASN A 337 -29.56 20.59 -24.91
CA ASN A 337 -29.06 19.58 -25.84
C ASN A 337 -29.46 18.17 -25.43
N ASN A 338 -29.79 17.97 -24.15
CA ASN A 338 -30.51 16.78 -23.74
C ASN A 338 -31.88 16.79 -24.41
N ARG A 339 -32.16 15.74 -25.18
CA ARG A 339 -33.35 15.60 -26.04
C ARG A 339 -34.68 15.63 -25.26
N ILE A 340 -34.61 15.60 -23.93
CA ILE A 340 -35.70 15.75 -22.98
C ILE A 340 -35.20 16.76 -21.93
N GLY A 341 -35.70 17.99 -21.96
CA GLY A 341 -35.50 18.91 -20.84
C GLY A 341 -36.17 18.32 -19.59
N PRO A 342 -35.61 18.50 -18.38
CA PRO A 342 -36.17 17.86 -17.20
C PRO A 342 -37.60 18.33 -16.98
N SER A 343 -38.51 17.38 -16.91
CA SER A 343 -39.90 17.64 -16.57
C SER A 343 -40.01 18.19 -15.15
N PRO A 344 -41.08 18.95 -14.83
CA PRO A 344 -41.34 19.41 -13.47
C PRO A 344 -41.37 18.27 -12.44
N ALA A 345 -41.81 17.07 -12.86
CA ALA A 345 -41.82 15.87 -12.03
C ALA A 345 -40.40 15.36 -11.74
N GLU A 346 -39.51 15.34 -12.73
CA GLU A 346 -38.10 14.92 -12.52
C GLU A 346 -37.33 15.89 -11.61
N MET A 347 -37.60 17.19 -11.73
CA MET A 347 -37.04 18.20 -10.81
C MET A 347 -37.54 17.99 -9.37
N GLU A 348 -38.81 17.61 -9.21
CA GLU A 348 -39.41 17.32 -7.90
C GLU A 348 -38.85 16.02 -7.30
N ASP A 349 -38.75 14.97 -8.10
CA ASP A 349 -38.13 13.70 -7.71
C ASP A 349 -36.67 13.87 -7.28
N ALA A 350 -35.92 14.72 -7.99
CA ALA A 350 -34.54 15.07 -7.61
C ALA A 350 -34.49 15.80 -6.28
N ARG A 351 -35.42 16.71 -6.05
CA ARG A 351 -35.55 17.48 -4.81
C ARG A 351 -35.87 16.56 -3.63
N GLU A 352 -36.85 15.68 -3.76
CA GLU A 352 -37.22 14.70 -2.73
C GLU A 352 -36.05 13.74 -2.43
N TYR A 353 -35.36 13.26 -3.46
CA TYR A 353 -34.18 12.39 -3.30
C TYR A 353 -33.09 13.05 -2.46
N HIS A 354 -32.71 14.29 -2.78
CA HIS A 354 -31.69 15.02 -2.03
C HIS A 354 -32.18 15.42 -0.64
N TYR A 355 -33.49 15.63 -0.45
CA TYR A 355 -34.07 15.85 0.87
C TYR A 355 -33.97 14.61 1.77
N ILE A 356 -34.27 13.42 1.25
CA ILE A 356 -34.13 12.14 1.99
C ILE A 356 -32.67 11.91 2.39
N LEU A 357 -31.73 12.28 1.53
CA LEU A 357 -30.28 12.22 1.82
C LEU A 357 -29.77 13.37 2.70
N SER A 358 -30.65 14.29 3.13
CA SER A 358 -30.31 15.48 3.93
C SER A 358 -29.34 16.46 3.24
N ASN A 359 -29.30 16.48 1.91
CA ASN A 359 -28.52 17.40 1.09
C ASN A 359 -29.27 18.73 0.86
N PHE A 360 -29.60 19.43 1.94
CA PHE A 360 -30.48 20.61 1.90
C PHE A 360 -29.99 21.73 0.97
N ALA A 361 -28.68 21.97 0.88
CA ALA A 361 -28.14 22.95 -0.07
C ALA A 361 -28.47 22.60 -1.53
N THR A 362 -28.45 21.32 -1.88
CA THR A 362 -28.84 20.85 -3.23
C THR A 362 -30.34 21.00 -3.44
N VAL A 363 -31.15 20.76 -2.42
CA VAL A 363 -32.61 20.97 -2.44
C VAL A 363 -32.94 22.43 -2.75
N ASP A 364 -32.32 23.37 -2.04
CA ASP A 364 -32.55 24.80 -2.23
C ASP A 364 -32.12 25.27 -3.62
N MET A 365 -30.98 24.77 -4.12
CA MET A 365 -30.50 25.08 -5.47
C MET A 365 -31.39 24.46 -6.56
N LEU A 366 -31.92 23.26 -6.36
CA LEU A 366 -32.87 22.66 -7.30
C LEU A 366 -34.15 23.49 -7.40
N GLU A 367 -34.65 23.97 -6.27
CA GLU A 367 -35.83 24.84 -6.22
C GLU A 367 -35.58 26.18 -6.91
N GLY A 368 -34.45 26.84 -6.61
CA GLY A 368 -34.08 28.08 -7.27
C GLY A 368 -33.88 27.90 -8.79
N MET A 369 -33.29 26.78 -9.22
CA MET A 369 -33.10 26.48 -10.64
C MET A 369 -34.44 26.25 -11.34
N LYS A 370 -35.40 25.58 -10.69
CA LYS A 370 -36.77 25.37 -11.20
C LYS A 370 -37.49 26.70 -11.43
N GLN A 371 -37.36 27.64 -10.48
CA GLN A 371 -37.98 28.97 -10.58
C GLN A 371 -37.37 29.86 -11.67
N GLU A 372 -36.07 29.73 -11.96
CA GLU A 372 -35.40 30.49 -13.02
C GLU A 372 -35.59 29.91 -14.44
N LEU A 373 -35.96 28.62 -14.55
CA LEU A 373 -36.10 27.90 -15.83
C LEU A 373 -37.56 27.73 -16.30
N GLY A 374 -38.53 27.69 -15.38
CA GLY A 374 -39.97 27.70 -15.66
C GLY A 374 -40.51 29.11 -15.81
#